data_AF-A0A7J7NI81-F1
#
_entry.id   AF-A0A7J7NI81-F1
#
_cell.length_a   1.000
_cell.length_b   1.000
_cell.length_c   1.000
_cell.angle_alpha   90.00
_cell.angle_beta   90.00
_cell.angle_gamma   90.00
#
_symmetry.space_group_name_H-M   'P 1'
#
loop_
_entity.id
_entity.type
_entity.pdbx_description
1 polymer ?
#
loop_
_entity_poly.entity_id
_entity_poly.type
_entity_poly.pdbx_seq_one_letter_code
_entity_poly.pdbx_strand_id
1 'polypeptide(L)'
;MQWKLTRGKWRGDLEFEKWDNGGGVFHKSAQIDQSAVVEIGAVIHSKSVLGPDVHVQSGAVVGHAVMIGGSTRIGYNAALSNCSIGDSCIIHNGVCIGQDGKARS
;
A
#
# COMPACT_ATOMS: atom_id res chain seq x y z
N MET A 1 0.07 -38.61 -2.33
CA MET A 1 1.28 -37.76 -2.22
C MET A 1 0.85 -36.44 -1.58
N GLN A 2 1.12 -36.29 -0.29
CA GLN A 2 0.62 -35.18 0.52
C GLN A 2 1.81 -34.32 0.95
N TRP A 3 1.96 -33.15 0.34
CA TRP A 3 2.97 -32.19 0.77
C TRP A 3 2.42 -31.43 1.97
N LYS A 4 2.85 -31.83 3.18
CA LYS A 4 2.73 -31.01 4.38
C LYS A 4 3.74 -29.87 4.26
N LEU A 5 3.27 -28.68 3.87
CA LEU A 5 4.03 -27.46 4.03
C LEU A 5 4.16 -27.19 5.54
N THR A 6 5.30 -27.57 6.13
CA THR A 6 5.73 -26.97 7.39
C THR A 6 5.91 -25.49 7.11
N ARG A 7 5.00 -24.66 7.63
CA ARG A 7 5.10 -23.20 7.57
C ARG A 7 6.40 -22.78 8.25
N GLY A 8 7.46 -22.66 7.47
CA GLY A 8 8.64 -21.89 7.85
C GLY A 8 8.14 -20.53 8.29
N LYS A 9 8.45 -20.15 9.52
CA LYS A 9 8.03 -18.88 10.11
C LYS A 9 8.77 -17.74 9.38
N TRP A 10 8.17 -17.23 8.31
CA TRP A 10 8.58 -15.98 7.68
C TRP A 10 8.36 -14.85 8.69
N ARG A 11 9.44 -14.28 9.23
CA ARG A 11 9.37 -13.24 10.27
C ARG A 11 8.69 -11.94 9.79
N GLY A 12 8.45 -11.78 8.48
CA GLY A 12 7.77 -10.62 7.90
C GLY A 12 6.23 -10.71 7.84
N ASP A 13 5.67 -11.91 8.00
CA ASP A 13 4.21 -12.15 7.82
C ASP A 13 3.37 -11.79 9.06
N LEU A 14 3.99 -11.43 10.18
CA LEU A 14 3.30 -11.31 11.47
C LEU A 14 2.64 -9.94 11.72
N GLU A 15 2.79 -8.98 10.79
CA GLU A 15 2.35 -7.59 11.01
C GLU A 15 1.40 -7.04 9.95
N PHE A 16 0.86 -7.86 9.04
CA PHE A 16 -0.19 -7.43 8.12
C PHE A 16 -1.58 -7.86 8.61
N GLU A 17 -2.53 -6.95 8.53
CA GLU A 17 -3.94 -7.14 8.87
C GLU A 17 -4.83 -6.75 7.70
N LYS A 18 -6.07 -7.23 7.72
CA LYS A 18 -7.08 -6.87 6.72
C LYS A 18 -7.67 -5.51 7.08
N TRP A 19 -7.79 -4.62 6.10
CA TRP A 19 -8.49 -3.36 6.26
C TRP A 19 -10.00 -3.57 6.04
N ASP A 20 -10.81 -3.08 6.97
CA ASP A 20 -12.26 -3.29 6.93
C ASP A 20 -12.93 -2.55 5.78
N ASN A 21 -12.48 -1.33 5.48
CA ASN A 21 -13.06 -0.48 4.43
C ASN A 21 -12.45 -0.77 3.05
N GLY A 22 -12.85 -1.88 2.43
CA GLY A 22 -12.44 -2.27 1.07
C GLY A 22 -11.73 -3.62 0.98
N GLY A 23 -11.29 -4.19 2.10
CA GLY A 23 -10.80 -5.57 2.17
C GLY A 23 -9.38 -5.82 1.69
N GLY A 24 -8.58 -4.77 1.44
CA GLY A 24 -7.15 -4.88 1.22
C GLY A 24 -6.37 -5.23 2.50
N VAL A 25 -5.04 -5.18 2.43
CA VAL A 25 -4.16 -5.50 3.56
C VAL A 25 -3.24 -4.34 3.91
N PHE A 26 -2.97 -4.16 5.19
CA PHE A 26 -2.11 -3.10 5.69
C PHE A 26 -1.18 -3.60 6.78
N HIS A 27 -0.03 -2.96 6.90
CA HIS A 27 0.90 -3.22 8.00
C HIS A 27 0.44 -2.50 9.28
N LYS A 28 0.51 -3.15 10.45
CA LYS A 28 0.05 -2.59 11.75
C LYS A 28 0.66 -1.24 12.14
N SER A 29 1.84 -0.93 11.60
CA SER A 29 2.53 0.36 11.82
C SER A 29 2.17 1.46 10.82
N ALA A 30 1.35 1.16 9.81
CA ALA A 30 0.79 2.16 8.92
C ALA A 30 -0.27 2.99 9.67
N GLN A 31 -0.34 4.27 9.36
CA GLN A 31 -1.35 5.18 9.90
C GLN A 31 -2.33 5.49 8.79
N ILE A 32 -3.54 4.93 8.90
CA ILE A 32 -4.57 5.03 7.87
C ILE A 32 -5.79 5.67 8.50
N ASP A 33 -6.27 6.75 7.92
CA ASP A 33 -7.53 7.36 8.35
C ASP A 33 -8.71 6.38 8.16
N GLN A 34 -9.66 6.37 9.09
CA GLN A 34 -10.77 5.42 9.06
C GLN A 34 -11.68 5.59 7.83
N SER A 35 -11.73 6.78 7.24
CA SER A 35 -12.49 7.05 6.01
C SER A 35 -11.80 6.50 4.75
N ALA A 36 -10.50 6.17 4.82
CA ALA A 36 -9.77 5.68 3.67
C ALA A 36 -10.28 4.30 3.22
N VAL A 37 -10.40 4.14 1.91
CA VAL A 37 -10.81 2.89 1.26
C VAL A 37 -9.57 2.21 0.71
N VAL A 38 -9.32 0.97 1.13
CA VAL A 38 -8.23 0.13 0.62
C VAL A 38 -8.84 -1.13 0.03
N GLU A 39 -8.92 -1.19 -1.30
CA GLU A 39 -9.59 -2.28 -2.01
C GLU A 39 -8.85 -3.61 -1.94
N ILE A 40 -9.55 -4.70 -2.28
CA ILE A 40 -9.00 -6.05 -2.36
C ILE A 40 -7.72 -6.10 -3.19
N GLY A 41 -6.72 -6.79 -2.63
CA GLY A 41 -5.41 -6.95 -3.26
C GLY A 41 -4.51 -5.72 -3.19
N ALA A 42 -5.01 -4.56 -2.72
CA ALA A 42 -4.14 -3.44 -2.38
C ALA A 42 -3.35 -3.74 -1.10
N VAL A 43 -2.10 -3.28 -1.07
CA VAL A 43 -1.15 -3.55 0.02
C VAL A 43 -0.55 -2.24 0.52
N ILE A 44 -0.70 -1.97 1.82
CA ILE A 44 -0.16 -0.78 2.49
C ILE A 44 0.98 -1.21 3.41
N HIS A 45 2.21 -0.78 3.10
CA HIS A 45 3.41 -1.18 3.84
C HIS A 45 3.65 -0.34 5.10
N SER A 46 4.61 -0.78 5.90
CA SER A 46 4.95 -0.21 7.22
C SER A 46 5.26 1.28 7.18
N LYS A 47 4.84 1.99 8.23
CA LYS A 47 5.05 3.44 8.45
C LYS A 47 4.48 4.35 7.36
N SER A 48 3.70 3.83 6.41
CA SER A 48 2.98 4.68 5.45
C SER A 48 1.86 5.45 6.15
N VAL A 49 1.48 6.58 5.58
CA VAL A 49 0.44 7.47 6.10
C VAL A 49 -0.58 7.75 5.00
N LEU A 50 -1.84 7.44 5.24
CA LEU A 50 -2.96 7.73 4.35
C LEU A 50 -3.90 8.71 5.04
N GLY A 51 -4.10 9.86 4.42
CA GLY A 51 -5.04 10.88 4.86
C GLY A 51 -6.52 10.49 4.69
N PRO A 52 -7.44 11.37 5.12
CA PRO A 52 -8.88 11.13 5.03
C PRO A 52 -9.35 11.00 3.58
N ASP A 53 -10.36 10.18 3.34
CA ASP A 53 -10.99 9.95 2.02
C ASP A 53 -10.02 9.49 0.92
N VAL A 54 -8.85 8.97 1.28
CA VAL A 54 -7.93 8.33 0.32
C VAL A 54 -8.56 7.05 -0.21
N HIS A 55 -8.51 6.85 -1.52
CA HIS A 55 -9.01 5.64 -2.16
C HIS A 55 -7.88 4.91 -2.88
N VAL A 56 -7.45 3.79 -2.30
CA VAL A 56 -6.45 2.89 -2.88
C VAL A 56 -7.17 1.76 -3.61
N GLN A 57 -7.08 1.76 -4.93
CA GLN A 57 -7.76 0.79 -5.78
C GLN A 57 -7.04 -0.56 -5.82
N SER A 58 -7.76 -1.57 -6.30
CA SER A 58 -7.35 -2.97 -6.25
C SER A 58 -5.95 -3.20 -6.85
N GLY A 59 -5.15 -3.99 -6.15
CA GLY A 59 -3.79 -4.36 -6.58
C GLY A 59 -2.73 -3.25 -6.45
N ALA A 60 -3.10 -2.04 -6.01
CA ALA A 60 -2.12 -0.98 -5.79
C ALA A 60 -1.22 -1.27 -4.58
N VAL A 61 0.05 -0.85 -4.66
CA VAL A 61 1.04 -1.05 -3.60
C VAL A 61 1.52 0.31 -3.10
N VAL A 62 1.30 0.57 -1.81
CA VAL A 62 1.83 1.73 -1.10
C VAL A 62 3.03 1.27 -0.28
N GLY A 63 4.22 1.65 -0.71
CA GLY A 63 5.49 1.24 -0.12
C GLY A 63 5.78 1.81 1.27
N HIS A 64 6.91 1.38 1.84
CA HIS A 64 7.36 1.81 3.16
C HIS A 64 7.45 3.33 3.26
N ALA A 65 6.91 3.90 4.35
CA ALA A 65 6.99 5.33 4.65
C ALA A 65 6.47 6.28 3.55
N VAL A 66 5.63 5.80 2.64
CA VAL A 66 4.94 6.65 1.67
C VAL A 66 3.83 7.44 2.37
N MET A 67 3.73 8.74 2.06
CA MET A 67 2.69 9.62 2.59
C MET A 67 1.71 10.00 1.48
N ILE A 68 0.41 9.90 1.74
CA ILE A 68 -0.66 10.22 0.80
C ILE A 68 -1.63 11.18 1.48
N GLY A 69 -1.75 12.39 0.93
CA GLY A 69 -2.70 13.40 1.38
C GLY A 69 -4.16 13.00 1.17
N GLY A 70 -5.07 13.69 1.86
CA GLY A 70 -6.49 13.40 1.86
C GLY A 70 -7.17 13.58 0.50
N SER A 71 -8.28 12.88 0.28
CA SER A 71 -9.08 12.88 -0.94
C SER A 71 -8.30 12.48 -2.22
N THR A 72 -7.16 11.82 -2.06
CA THR A 72 -6.32 11.34 -3.17
C THR A 72 -6.76 9.94 -3.63
N ARG A 73 -6.76 9.72 -4.94
CA ARG A 73 -7.13 8.44 -5.57
C ARG A 73 -5.90 7.76 -6.18
N ILE A 74 -5.66 6.52 -5.80
CA ILE A 74 -4.57 5.68 -6.31
C ILE A 74 -5.14 4.60 -7.23
N GLY A 75 -4.76 4.65 -8.50
CA GLY A 75 -5.24 3.78 -9.57
C GLY A 75 -4.92 2.30 -9.37
N TYR A 76 -5.65 1.45 -10.09
CA TYR A 76 -5.42 0.01 -10.11
C TYR A 76 -3.97 -0.34 -10.43
N ASN A 77 -3.38 -1.26 -9.67
CA ASN A 77 -2.01 -1.74 -9.85
C ASN A 77 -0.94 -0.62 -9.88
N ALA A 78 -1.22 0.56 -9.33
CA ALA A 78 -0.19 1.58 -9.16
C ALA A 78 0.81 1.17 -8.07
N ALA A 79 2.07 1.54 -8.22
CA ALA A 79 3.12 1.24 -7.25
C ALA A 79 3.80 2.54 -6.78
N LEU A 80 3.74 2.80 -5.48
CA LEU A 80 4.30 3.99 -4.87
C LEU A 80 5.43 3.61 -3.93
N SER A 81 6.60 4.22 -4.08
CA SER A 81 7.72 4.06 -3.18
C SER A 81 8.45 5.39 -2.99
N ASN A 82 9.08 5.60 -1.84
CA ASN A 82 9.97 6.75 -1.60
C ASN A 82 9.38 8.13 -1.99
N CYS A 83 8.08 8.33 -1.76
CA CYS A 83 7.38 9.53 -2.23
C CYS A 83 6.37 10.07 -1.21
N SER A 84 5.97 11.32 -1.43
CA SER A 84 4.90 11.98 -0.71
C SER A 84 3.97 12.62 -1.72
N ILE A 85 2.69 12.26 -1.67
CA ILE A 85 1.64 12.75 -2.56
C ILE A 85 0.77 13.70 -1.74
N GLY A 86 0.47 14.86 -2.32
CA GLY A 86 -0.41 15.86 -1.69
C GLY A 86 -1.88 15.44 -1.65
N ASP A 87 -2.73 16.37 -1.23
CA ASP A 87 -4.17 16.17 -1.19
C ASP A 87 -4.80 16.25 -2.59
N SER A 88 -5.97 15.63 -2.76
CA SER A 88 -6.82 15.72 -3.96
C SER A 88 -6.12 15.34 -5.28
N CYS A 89 -5.13 14.47 -5.22
CA CYS A 89 -4.41 13.99 -6.39
C CYS A 89 -5.13 12.79 -7.04
N ILE A 90 -4.88 12.59 -8.34
CA ILE A 90 -5.34 11.40 -9.07
C ILE A 90 -4.11 10.73 -9.68
N ILE A 91 -3.81 9.51 -9.21
CA ILE A 91 -2.77 8.66 -9.76
C ILE A 91 -3.45 7.62 -10.63
N HIS A 92 -3.14 7.62 -11.92
CA HIS A 92 -3.76 6.68 -12.86
C HIS A 92 -3.26 5.24 -12.71
N ASN A 93 -3.99 4.31 -13.31
CA ASN A 93 -3.71 2.88 -13.25
C ASN A 93 -2.30 2.54 -13.77
N GLY A 94 -1.60 1.64 -13.10
CA GLY A 94 -0.27 1.17 -13.48
C GLY A 94 0.85 2.20 -13.35
N VAL A 95 0.58 3.38 -12.79
CA VAL A 95 1.62 4.39 -12.53
C VAL A 95 2.57 3.90 -11.45
N CYS A 96 3.86 4.09 -11.69
CA CYS A 96 4.92 3.76 -10.74
C CYS A 96 5.69 5.02 -10.35
N ILE A 97 5.69 5.40 -9.07
CA ILE A 97 6.33 6.62 -8.54
C ILE A 97 7.44 6.26 -7.55
N GLY A 98 8.58 6.94 -7.68
CA GLY A 98 9.74 6.82 -6.76
C GLY A 98 10.47 5.49 -6.85
N GLN A 99 10.55 4.96 -8.07
CA GLN A 99 11.45 3.85 -8.43
C GLN A 99 12.90 4.31 -8.38
N ASP A 100 13.80 3.39 -8.02
CA ASP A 100 15.23 3.65 -8.02
C ASP A 100 15.73 3.98 -9.43
N GLY A 101 16.39 5.12 -9.56
CA GLY A 101 17.16 5.46 -10.76
C GLY A 101 18.45 4.64 -10.80
N LYS A 102 18.97 4.32 -12.00
CA LYS A 102 20.32 3.76 -12.12
C LYS A 102 21.34 4.72 -11.50
N ALA A 103 22.03 4.28 -10.45
CA ALA A 103 23.31 4.86 -10.07
C ALA A 103 24.29 4.63 -11.23
N ARG A 104 24.83 5.69 -11.82
CA ARG A 104 26.00 5.54 -12.69
C ARG A 104 27.19 5.28 -11.78
N SER A 105 27.86 4.14 -11.99
CA SER A 105 29.19 3.82 -11.45
C SER A 105 30.26 4.67 -12.10
#